data_AF-A0AAX4J175-F1
#
_entry.id   AF-A0AAX4J175-F1
#
_cell.length_a   1.000
_cell.length_b   1.000
_cell.length_c   1.000
_cell.angle_alpha   90.00
_cell.angle_beta   90.00
_cell.angle_gamma   90.00
#
_symmetry.space_group_name_H-M   'P 1'
#
loop_
_entity.id
_entity.type
_entity.pdbx_description
1 polymer ?
#
loop_
_entity_poly.entity_id
_entity_poly.type
_entity_poly.pdbx_seq_one_letter_code
_entity_poly.pdbx_strand_id
1 'polypeptide(L)'
;MPAPKPKADFDWLVYDSRKNPVNGHVQSVFSIQTGQWSTPDFVESPVLSVHGLAPGLNYGQHIFEGLKAFRRPDDEIAVFRPGDHAARFQRSAAFLEMPEVPKSLFLQCVDLAVRRNAEYVPPHDVVGGSLYIRPLEFASSVQIGLDPPDEYMFCVYVQPHFGLHAVSSLKALVADEYDRVATRGAGKAKMGGNYACIPKWSRLAKEEGFNLLLHLDSSTQTKIEEFSTSGFVGIRDDGGGSVTALVSDSETVLDSITVDSMAVLATSFGWRVERRSINFAELTTITEAMAAGTASGVLSVSNIYRKSTGERFDLASGGPIYAKISGALRGIQRGAEQDRFGWCRVVEMN
;
A
#
# COMPACT_ATOMS: atom_id res chain seq x y z
N MET A 1 -17.81 -23.57 -2.57
CA MET A 1 -17.59 -24.27 -1.28
C MET A 1 -17.32 -23.21 -0.22
N PRO A 2 -17.59 -23.44 1.08
CA PRO A 2 -17.18 -22.50 2.12
C PRO A 2 -15.66 -22.41 2.19
N ALA A 3 -15.12 -21.27 2.64
CA ALA A 3 -13.69 -21.13 2.87
C ALA A 3 -13.21 -22.13 3.94
N PRO A 4 -12.01 -22.70 3.82
CA PRO A 4 -11.38 -23.43 4.92
C PRO A 4 -11.37 -22.59 6.20
N LYS A 5 -11.55 -23.26 7.34
CA LYS A 5 -11.43 -22.61 8.65
C LYS A 5 -10.00 -22.07 8.83
N PRO A 6 -9.82 -20.96 9.59
CA PRO A 6 -8.49 -20.51 9.99
C PRO A 6 -7.67 -21.65 10.61
N LYS A 7 -6.37 -21.67 10.32
CA LYS A 7 -5.43 -22.65 10.84
C LYS A 7 -5.42 -22.62 12.37
N ALA A 8 -5.85 -23.72 13.00
CA ALA A 8 -6.09 -23.79 14.44
C ALA A 8 -4.81 -23.77 15.30
N ASP A 9 -3.70 -24.28 14.76
CA ASP A 9 -2.38 -24.33 15.40
C ASP A 9 -1.55 -23.05 15.18
N PHE A 10 -2.12 -22.03 14.52
CA PHE A 10 -1.43 -20.78 14.25
C PHE A 10 -1.66 -19.76 15.37
N ASP A 11 -0.58 -19.28 15.98
CA ASP A 11 -0.68 -18.17 16.93
C ASP A 11 -0.82 -16.84 16.18
N TRP A 12 -2.07 -16.38 16.07
CA TRP A 12 -2.42 -15.11 15.41
C TRP A 12 -2.01 -13.88 16.21
N LEU A 13 -1.58 -14.01 17.47
CA LEU A 13 -1.13 -12.88 18.30
C LEU A 13 0.39 -12.76 18.32
N VAL A 14 1.11 -13.87 18.13
CA VAL A 14 2.58 -13.95 18.16
C VAL A 14 3.11 -14.46 16.81
N TYR A 15 2.87 -13.69 15.76
CA TYR A 15 3.32 -14.04 14.41
C TYR A 15 4.71 -13.46 14.08
N ASP A 16 5.68 -14.34 13.78
CA ASP A 16 6.94 -13.93 13.17
C ASP A 16 6.83 -13.91 11.63
N SER A 17 6.69 -12.70 11.09
CA SER A 17 6.65 -12.42 9.65
C SER A 17 7.83 -13.00 8.85
N ARG A 18 8.98 -13.28 9.48
CA ARG A 18 10.15 -13.82 8.77
C ARG A 18 10.02 -15.30 8.40
N LYS A 19 9.09 -16.03 9.02
CA LYS A 19 8.90 -17.47 8.74
C LYS A 19 7.98 -17.72 7.56
N ASN A 20 7.00 -16.84 7.34
CA ASN A 20 5.94 -16.92 6.33
C ASN A 20 5.52 -18.36 5.91
N PRO A 21 4.77 -19.09 6.76
CA PRO A 21 4.52 -20.53 6.60
C PRO A 21 3.40 -20.85 5.59
N VAL A 22 3.12 -19.98 4.64
CA VAL A 22 2.03 -20.15 3.66
C VAL A 22 2.34 -21.30 2.69
N ASN A 23 1.32 -21.81 2.00
CA ASN A 23 1.44 -22.99 1.13
C ASN A 23 2.28 -22.73 -0.14
N GLY A 24 2.33 -21.48 -0.61
CA GLY A 24 3.04 -21.13 -1.84
C GLY A 24 2.60 -19.80 -2.42
N HIS A 25 2.95 -19.60 -3.69
CA HIS A 25 2.63 -18.40 -4.46
C HIS A 25 2.11 -18.76 -5.86
N VAL A 26 1.46 -17.81 -6.51
CA VAL A 26 1.07 -17.93 -7.92
C VAL A 26 2.10 -17.23 -8.78
N GLN A 27 2.42 -17.78 -9.96
CA GLN A 27 3.26 -17.11 -10.95
C GLN A 27 2.69 -17.24 -12.38
N SER A 28 3.05 -16.29 -13.24
CA SER A 28 2.83 -16.29 -14.68
C SER A 28 4.03 -15.62 -15.35
N VAL A 29 4.44 -16.11 -16.53
CA VAL A 29 5.62 -15.62 -17.25
C VAL A 29 5.18 -15.03 -18.58
N PHE A 30 5.66 -13.82 -18.87
CA PHE A 30 5.53 -13.20 -20.16
C PHE A 30 6.73 -13.55 -21.03
N SER A 31 6.49 -13.95 -22.28
CA SER A 31 7.54 -14.15 -23.28
C SER A 31 7.45 -13.08 -24.36
N ILE A 32 8.57 -12.39 -24.63
CA ILE A 32 8.66 -11.43 -25.73
C ILE A 32 8.43 -12.11 -27.09
N GLN A 33 8.86 -13.38 -27.24
CA GLN A 33 8.71 -14.12 -28.49
C GLN A 33 7.25 -14.37 -28.85
N THR A 34 6.40 -14.66 -27.87
CA THR A 34 4.96 -14.93 -28.08
C THR A 34 4.10 -13.68 -27.88
N GLY A 35 4.61 -12.68 -27.16
CA GLY A 35 3.87 -11.50 -26.74
C GLY A 35 2.75 -11.82 -25.75
N GLN A 36 2.84 -12.94 -25.01
CA GLN A 36 1.77 -13.44 -24.17
C GLN A 36 2.25 -13.85 -22.77
N TRP A 37 1.37 -13.66 -21.80
CA TRP A 37 1.47 -14.21 -20.45
C TRP A 37 1.04 -15.68 -20.45
N SER A 38 1.78 -16.53 -19.75
CA SER A 38 1.43 -17.92 -19.53
C SER A 38 0.20 -18.06 -18.62
N THR A 39 -0.43 -19.23 -18.63
CA THR A 39 -1.46 -19.57 -17.64
C THR A 39 -0.87 -19.49 -16.23
N PRO A 40 -1.63 -19.00 -15.22
CA PRO A 40 -1.19 -18.99 -13.83
C PRO A 40 -0.84 -20.38 -13.33
N ASP A 41 0.30 -20.50 -12.65
CA ASP A 41 0.76 -21.72 -11.99
C ASP A 41 0.91 -21.48 -10.48
N PHE A 42 0.64 -22.50 -9.67
CA PHE A 42 0.82 -22.43 -8.22
C PHE A 42 2.06 -23.19 -7.79
N VAL A 43 3.01 -22.47 -7.20
CA VAL A 43 4.31 -23.00 -6.81
C VAL A 43 4.36 -23.19 -5.29
N GLU A 44 4.48 -24.45 -4.87
CA GLU A 44 4.62 -24.87 -3.47
C GLU A 44 6.06 -24.70 -2.96
N SER A 45 6.60 -23.48 -3.13
CA SER A 45 7.94 -23.09 -2.68
C SER A 45 7.94 -21.65 -2.18
N PRO A 46 8.64 -21.35 -1.08
CA PRO A 46 8.89 -19.98 -0.64
C PRO A 46 10.04 -19.31 -1.43
N VAL A 47 10.76 -20.07 -2.26
CA VAL A 47 11.91 -19.62 -3.04
C VAL A 47 11.51 -19.42 -4.50
N LEU A 48 11.94 -18.30 -5.06
CA LEU A 48 11.87 -18.00 -6.48
C LEU A 48 13.23 -18.23 -7.13
N SER A 49 13.26 -19.01 -8.22
CA SER A 49 14.48 -19.20 -9.01
C SER A 49 14.55 -18.15 -10.12
N VAL A 50 15.62 -17.40 -10.17
CA VAL A 50 15.83 -16.30 -11.13
C VAL A 50 17.28 -16.28 -11.56
N HIS A 51 17.54 -15.90 -12.82
CA HIS A 51 18.91 -15.74 -13.30
C HIS A 51 19.60 -14.58 -12.56
N GLY A 52 20.84 -14.76 -12.09
CA GLY A 52 21.55 -13.72 -11.31
C GLY A 52 21.81 -12.42 -12.08
N LEU A 53 21.84 -12.49 -13.42
CA LEU A 53 21.94 -11.34 -14.32
C LEU A 53 20.58 -10.79 -14.78
N ALA A 54 19.49 -11.06 -14.06
CA ALA A 54 18.19 -10.51 -14.40
C ALA A 54 18.14 -8.99 -14.16
N PRO A 55 17.60 -8.17 -15.10
CA PRO A 55 17.48 -6.72 -14.89
C PRO A 55 16.64 -6.34 -13.67
N GLY A 56 15.65 -7.15 -13.30
CA GLY A 56 14.87 -6.97 -12.07
C GLY A 56 15.73 -6.95 -10.80
N LEU A 57 16.84 -7.71 -10.79
CA LEU A 57 17.79 -7.76 -9.68
C LEU A 57 18.88 -6.68 -9.77
N ASN A 58 19.36 -6.38 -10.98
CA ASN A 58 20.57 -5.57 -11.18
C ASN A 58 20.28 -4.09 -11.48
N TYR A 59 19.15 -3.80 -12.14
CA TYR A 59 18.80 -2.44 -12.60
C TYR A 59 17.47 -1.94 -12.01
N GLY A 60 16.86 -2.70 -11.11
CA GLY A 60 15.63 -2.28 -10.42
C GLY A 60 14.40 -2.23 -11.31
N GLN A 61 14.40 -2.96 -12.45
CA GLN A 61 13.24 -3.08 -13.33
C GLN A 61 12.20 -4.04 -12.73
N HIS A 62 11.56 -3.58 -11.65
CA HIS A 62 10.53 -4.30 -10.93
C HIS A 62 9.50 -3.37 -10.31
N ILE A 63 8.26 -3.84 -10.30
CA ILE A 63 7.11 -3.16 -9.71
C ILE A 63 6.41 -4.10 -8.74
N PHE A 64 5.66 -3.55 -7.78
CA PHE A 64 4.91 -4.36 -6.85
C PHE A 64 3.58 -3.70 -6.48
N GLU A 65 2.68 -4.50 -5.95
CA GLU A 65 1.44 -4.04 -5.33
C GLU A 65 1.32 -4.51 -3.87
N GLY A 66 0.33 -3.97 -3.18
CA GLY A 66 0.01 -4.35 -1.81
C GLY A 66 -1.47 -4.27 -1.55
N LEU A 67 -2.10 -5.43 -1.36
CA LEU A 67 -3.52 -5.56 -1.05
C LEU A 67 -3.72 -6.34 0.26
N LYS A 68 -4.97 -6.41 0.71
CA LYS A 68 -5.36 -7.23 1.86
C LYS A 68 -6.63 -8.01 1.54
N ALA A 69 -6.61 -9.28 1.93
CA ALA A 69 -7.80 -10.10 2.10
C ALA A 69 -8.21 -10.14 3.57
N PHE A 70 -9.51 -10.08 3.81
CA PHE A 70 -10.11 -10.12 5.14
C PHE A 70 -11.14 -11.24 5.21
N ARG A 71 -11.09 -12.03 6.27
CA ARG A 71 -12.18 -12.92 6.65
C ARG A 71 -13.25 -12.11 7.37
N ARG A 72 -14.50 -12.29 6.95
CA ARG A 72 -15.67 -11.57 7.44
C ARG A 72 -16.44 -12.40 8.48
N PRO A 73 -17.41 -11.81 9.20
CA PRO A 73 -18.20 -12.52 10.21
C PRO A 73 -19.00 -13.73 9.70
N ASP A 74 -19.30 -13.76 8.40
CA ASP A 74 -19.96 -14.87 7.69
C ASP A 74 -18.97 -15.90 7.11
N ASP A 75 -17.69 -15.81 7.50
CA ASP A 75 -16.56 -16.60 7.01
C ASP A 75 -16.20 -16.40 5.54
N GLU A 76 -16.85 -15.48 4.82
CA GLU A 76 -16.41 -15.09 3.48
C GLU A 76 -15.05 -14.39 3.52
N ILE A 77 -14.23 -14.61 2.50
CA ILE A 77 -12.97 -13.89 2.32
C ILE A 77 -13.16 -12.88 1.19
N ALA A 78 -12.89 -11.61 1.49
CA ALA A 78 -12.98 -10.52 0.52
C ALA A 78 -11.65 -9.76 0.39
N VAL A 79 -11.31 -9.37 -0.84
CA VAL A 79 -10.17 -8.51 -1.17
C VAL A 79 -10.66 -7.09 -1.39
N PHE A 80 -9.99 -6.13 -0.76
CA PHE A 80 -10.35 -4.71 -0.89
C PHE A 80 -9.76 -4.09 -2.16
N ARG A 81 -10.65 -3.56 -3.02
CA ARG A 81 -10.40 -2.81 -4.26
C ARG A 81 -9.39 -3.43 -5.24
N PRO A 82 -9.38 -4.76 -5.48
CA PRO A 82 -8.32 -5.39 -6.28
C PRO A 82 -8.28 -4.92 -7.74
N GLY A 83 -9.42 -4.45 -8.28
CA GLY A 83 -9.46 -3.87 -9.62
C GLY A 83 -8.71 -2.54 -9.76
N ASP A 84 -8.66 -1.73 -8.71
CA ASP A 84 -7.92 -0.46 -8.70
C ASP A 84 -6.42 -0.70 -8.52
N HIS A 85 -6.06 -1.70 -7.72
CA HIS A 85 -4.69 -2.17 -7.60
C HIS A 85 -4.15 -2.70 -8.93
N ALA A 86 -4.93 -3.51 -9.66
CA ALA A 86 -4.57 -3.98 -10.99
C ALA A 86 -4.29 -2.80 -11.95
N ALA A 87 -5.15 -1.78 -11.94
CA ALA A 87 -4.98 -0.60 -12.80
C ALA A 87 -3.70 0.19 -12.46
N ARG A 88 -3.35 0.33 -11.18
CA ARG A 88 -2.09 1.00 -10.77
C ARG A 88 -0.86 0.14 -11.09
N PHE A 89 -0.99 -1.17 -11.00
CA PHE A 89 0.05 -2.12 -11.39
C PHE A 89 0.38 -1.98 -12.89
N GLN A 90 -0.64 -1.95 -13.75
CA GLN A 90 -0.47 -1.72 -15.19
C GLN A 90 0.21 -0.36 -15.50
N ARG A 91 -0.22 0.72 -14.84
CA ARG A 91 0.45 2.03 -14.99
C ARG A 91 1.91 2.01 -14.56
N SER A 92 2.24 1.24 -13.52
CA SER A 92 3.62 1.08 -13.07
C SER A 92 4.45 0.27 -14.07
N ALA A 93 3.87 -0.79 -14.68
CA ALA A 93 4.52 -1.58 -15.72
C ALA A 93 4.82 -0.73 -16.95
N ALA A 94 3.83 0.02 -17.43
CA ALA A 94 3.97 0.94 -18.55
C ALA A 94 5.07 1.99 -18.31
N PHE A 95 5.19 2.53 -17.10
CA PHE A 95 6.24 3.50 -16.76
C PHE A 95 7.66 2.91 -16.89
N LEU A 96 7.83 1.61 -16.62
CA LEU A 96 9.12 0.92 -16.67
C LEU A 96 9.36 0.16 -17.99
N GLU A 97 8.51 0.39 -19.00
CA GLU A 97 8.49 -0.36 -20.27
C GLU A 97 8.43 -1.89 -20.05
N MET A 98 7.61 -2.30 -19.09
CA MET A 98 7.32 -3.70 -18.79
C MET A 98 5.97 -4.10 -19.41
N PRO A 99 5.78 -5.38 -19.79
CA PRO A 99 4.51 -5.85 -20.33
C PRO A 99 3.39 -5.69 -19.31
N GLU A 100 2.29 -5.04 -19.68
CA GLU A 100 1.17 -4.91 -18.75
C GLU A 100 0.53 -6.28 -18.46
N VAL A 101 0.39 -6.62 -17.17
CA VAL A 101 -0.42 -7.76 -16.74
C VAL A 101 -1.90 -7.43 -16.97
N PRO A 102 -2.65 -8.20 -17.81
CA PRO A 102 -4.06 -7.95 -18.02
C PRO A 102 -4.83 -8.00 -16.70
N LYS A 103 -5.77 -7.06 -16.51
CA LYS A 103 -6.58 -6.97 -15.29
C LYS A 103 -7.26 -8.30 -14.92
N SER A 104 -7.75 -9.07 -15.90
CA SER A 104 -8.34 -10.39 -15.68
C SER A 104 -7.33 -11.40 -15.11
N LEU A 105 -6.11 -11.44 -15.67
CA LEU A 105 -5.03 -12.29 -15.20
C LEU A 105 -4.59 -11.89 -13.77
N PHE A 106 -4.45 -10.59 -13.51
CA PHE A 106 -4.12 -10.10 -12.17
C PHE A 106 -5.14 -10.55 -11.13
N LEU A 107 -6.43 -10.36 -11.41
CA LEU A 107 -7.51 -10.77 -10.50
C LEU A 107 -7.55 -12.29 -10.32
N GLN A 108 -7.35 -13.05 -11.40
CA GLN A 108 -7.27 -14.52 -11.33
C GLN A 108 -6.12 -14.99 -10.43
N CYS A 109 -4.92 -14.41 -10.57
CA CYS A 109 -3.77 -14.76 -9.75
C CYS A 109 -3.97 -14.38 -8.27
N VAL A 110 -4.61 -13.23 -8.01
CA VAL A 110 -4.97 -12.81 -6.65
C VAL A 110 -5.98 -13.77 -6.02
N ASP A 111 -7.06 -14.09 -6.72
CA ASP A 111 -8.10 -14.99 -6.23
C ASP A 111 -7.50 -16.39 -5.97
N LEU A 112 -6.66 -16.91 -6.88
CA LEU A 112 -5.98 -18.19 -6.72
C LEU A 112 -4.99 -18.21 -5.54
N ALA A 113 -4.18 -17.16 -5.39
CA ALA A 113 -3.22 -17.06 -4.29
C ALA A 113 -3.91 -17.00 -2.93
N VAL A 114 -5.03 -16.28 -2.82
CA VAL A 114 -5.84 -16.24 -1.60
C VAL A 114 -6.51 -17.60 -1.35
N ARG A 115 -7.15 -18.19 -2.36
CA ARG A 115 -7.86 -19.48 -2.24
C ARG A 115 -6.93 -20.61 -1.78
N ARG A 116 -5.74 -20.71 -2.37
CA ARG A 116 -4.74 -21.74 -2.06
C ARG A 116 -4.06 -21.55 -0.70
N ASN A 117 -4.31 -20.43 -0.03
CA ASN A 117 -3.76 -20.09 1.29
C ASN A 117 -4.86 -19.64 2.27
N ALA A 118 -6.12 -20.03 2.05
CA ALA A 118 -7.28 -19.46 2.74
C ALA A 118 -7.26 -19.72 4.26
N GLU A 119 -6.66 -20.82 4.71
CA GLU A 119 -6.46 -21.13 6.12
C GLU A 119 -5.51 -20.15 6.84
N TYR A 120 -4.69 -19.42 6.08
CA TYR A 120 -3.78 -18.38 6.57
C TYR A 120 -4.42 -16.99 6.63
N VAL A 121 -5.69 -16.85 6.21
CA VAL A 121 -6.45 -15.61 6.42
C VAL A 121 -6.90 -15.55 7.88
N PRO A 122 -6.43 -14.56 8.67
CA PRO A 122 -6.74 -14.49 10.09
C PRO A 122 -8.24 -14.49 10.37
N PRO A 123 -8.67 -15.05 11.52
CA PRO A 123 -10.04 -14.95 12.00
C PRO A 123 -10.57 -13.50 12.03
N HIS A 124 -11.88 -13.33 11.83
CA HIS A 124 -12.49 -11.99 11.78
C HIS A 124 -12.44 -11.25 13.13
N ASP A 125 -12.38 -11.97 14.25
CA ASP A 125 -12.30 -11.42 15.60
C ASP A 125 -10.87 -11.02 16.00
N VAL A 126 -9.84 -11.53 15.31
CA VAL A 126 -8.46 -11.08 15.51
C VAL A 126 -8.32 -9.64 15.03
N VAL A 127 -8.18 -8.72 15.98
CA VAL A 127 -8.07 -7.29 15.70
C VAL A 127 -6.88 -7.04 14.79
N GLY A 128 -7.16 -6.51 13.61
CA GLY A 128 -6.13 -6.14 12.67
C GLY A 128 -5.51 -7.23 11.83
N GLY A 129 -5.99 -8.46 11.99
CA GLY A 129 -5.63 -9.57 11.15
C GLY A 129 -6.15 -9.38 9.72
N SER A 130 -5.26 -9.66 8.77
CA SER A 130 -5.51 -9.73 7.34
C SER A 130 -4.52 -10.70 6.70
N LEU A 131 -4.81 -11.21 5.51
CA LEU A 131 -3.80 -11.80 4.64
C LEU A 131 -3.31 -10.72 3.70
N TYR A 132 -2.06 -10.30 3.85
CA TYR A 132 -1.43 -9.36 2.93
C TYR A 132 -1.09 -10.06 1.62
N ILE A 133 -1.38 -9.41 0.50
CA ILE A 133 -1.18 -9.93 -0.85
C ILE A 133 -0.15 -9.03 -1.53
N ARG A 134 0.91 -9.63 -2.06
CA ARG A 134 2.05 -8.97 -2.71
C ARG A 134 2.18 -9.46 -4.16
N PRO A 135 1.48 -8.81 -5.10
CA PRO A 135 1.81 -8.91 -6.52
C PRO A 135 3.18 -8.27 -6.77
N LEU A 136 4.00 -8.90 -7.59
CA LEU A 136 5.35 -8.49 -7.96
C LEU A 136 5.53 -8.81 -9.44
N GLU A 137 6.05 -7.87 -10.22
CA GLU A 137 6.49 -8.14 -11.59
C GLU A 137 7.90 -7.62 -11.75
N PHE A 138 8.74 -8.37 -12.46
CA PHE A 138 10.12 -7.99 -12.73
C PHE A 138 10.65 -8.65 -14.00
N ALA A 139 11.60 -7.96 -14.62
CA ALA A 139 12.43 -8.50 -15.69
C ALA A 139 13.26 -9.69 -15.20
N SER A 140 12.99 -10.90 -15.71
CA SER A 140 13.41 -12.15 -15.08
C SER A 140 14.46 -12.97 -15.84
N SER A 141 14.64 -12.74 -17.14
CA SER A 141 15.63 -13.48 -17.94
C SER A 141 17.03 -12.85 -17.90
N VAL A 142 18.03 -13.57 -18.42
CA VAL A 142 19.42 -13.13 -18.49
C VAL A 142 19.57 -11.92 -19.41
N GLN A 143 20.00 -10.78 -18.86
CA GLN A 143 20.27 -9.59 -19.68
C GLN A 143 21.15 -8.59 -18.91
N ILE A 144 22.32 -8.28 -19.48
CA ILE A 144 23.21 -7.23 -18.94
C ILE A 144 23.12 -5.91 -19.71
N GLY A 145 22.62 -5.96 -20.95
CA GLY A 145 22.27 -4.75 -21.69
C GLY A 145 21.07 -4.04 -21.07
N LEU A 146 20.82 -2.81 -21.52
CA LEU A 146 19.63 -2.04 -21.13
C LEU A 146 18.47 -2.22 -22.11
N ASP A 147 18.59 -3.12 -23.08
CA ASP A 147 17.49 -3.50 -23.96
C ASP A 147 16.50 -4.42 -23.20
N PRO A 148 15.21 -4.42 -23.58
CA PRO A 148 14.21 -5.28 -22.96
C PRO A 148 14.65 -6.76 -22.91
N PRO A 149 14.54 -7.44 -21.76
CA PRO A 149 14.84 -8.86 -21.62
C PRO A 149 13.79 -9.73 -22.32
N ASP A 150 14.15 -10.98 -22.63
CA ASP A 150 13.25 -11.94 -23.29
C ASP A 150 12.01 -12.33 -22.44
N GLU A 151 12.10 -12.21 -21.12
CA GLU A 151 11.03 -12.66 -20.20
C GLU A 151 10.84 -11.72 -19.00
N TYR A 152 9.58 -11.63 -18.59
CA TYR A 152 9.15 -10.97 -17.36
C TYR A 152 8.31 -11.94 -16.54
N MET A 153 8.45 -11.90 -15.22
CA MET A 153 7.76 -12.79 -14.32
C MET A 153 6.82 -12.00 -13.42
N PHE A 154 5.54 -12.40 -13.40
CA PHE A 154 4.51 -11.90 -12.51
C PHE A 154 4.22 -12.93 -11.42
N CYS A 155 4.41 -12.57 -10.16
CA CYS A 155 4.15 -13.41 -9.00
C CYS A 155 3.12 -12.76 -8.08
N VAL A 156 2.32 -13.58 -7.39
CA VAL A 156 1.45 -13.13 -6.29
C VAL A 156 1.77 -13.95 -5.04
N TYR A 157 2.47 -13.29 -4.11
CA TYR A 157 2.76 -13.83 -2.79
C TYR A 157 1.67 -13.44 -1.79
N VAL A 158 1.55 -14.22 -0.72
CA VAL A 158 0.69 -13.89 0.41
C VAL A 158 1.40 -14.09 1.74
N GLN A 159 0.94 -13.38 2.76
CA GLN A 159 1.51 -13.43 4.08
C GLN A 159 0.49 -12.99 5.14
N PRO A 160 0.27 -13.74 6.24
CA PRO A 160 -0.48 -13.26 7.39
C PRO A 160 0.07 -11.93 7.90
N HIS A 161 -0.80 -10.96 8.16
CA HIS A 161 -0.38 -9.62 8.54
C HIS A 161 -1.29 -9.02 9.61
N PHE A 162 -0.65 -8.47 10.64
CA PHE A 162 -1.30 -7.82 11.77
C PHE A 162 -0.91 -6.35 11.74
N GLY A 163 -1.89 -5.49 11.44
CA GLY A 163 -1.64 -4.05 11.36
C GLY A 163 -1.20 -3.45 12.70
N LEU A 164 -0.59 -2.28 12.65
CA LEU A 164 -0.36 -1.44 13.82
C LEU A 164 -1.71 -0.85 14.25
N HIS A 165 -2.49 -1.59 15.04
CA HIS A 165 -3.72 -1.08 15.63
C HIS A 165 -3.40 -0.37 16.94
N ALA A 166 -4.08 0.74 17.19
CA ALA A 166 -3.99 1.51 18.44
C ALA A 166 -2.65 2.20 18.74
N VAL A 167 -1.74 2.39 17.76
CA VAL A 167 -0.63 3.34 17.94
C VAL A 167 -1.16 4.77 17.80
N SER A 168 -1.68 5.31 18.90
CA SER A 168 -1.96 6.73 19.02
C SER A 168 -0.64 7.49 19.22
N SER A 169 -0.42 8.54 18.43
CA SER A 169 0.74 9.45 18.53
C SER A 169 2.00 9.06 17.73
N LEU A 170 1.85 8.90 16.40
CA LEU A 170 3.02 8.85 15.52
C LEU A 170 3.59 10.25 15.29
N LYS A 171 4.89 10.41 15.50
CA LYS A 171 5.64 11.63 15.21
C LYS A 171 6.27 11.52 13.83
N ALA A 172 6.17 12.57 13.03
CA ALA A 172 6.77 12.65 11.71
C ALA A 172 7.92 13.66 11.69
N LEU A 173 9.01 13.30 11.03
CA LEU A 173 10.13 14.17 10.73
C LEU A 173 10.10 14.51 9.24
N VAL A 174 10.26 15.79 8.90
CA VAL A 174 10.45 16.21 7.50
C VAL A 174 11.83 15.75 7.01
N ALA A 175 11.87 15.08 5.87
CA ALA A 175 13.07 14.47 5.30
C ALA A 175 13.92 15.49 4.50
N ASP A 176 14.43 16.54 5.13
CA ASP A 176 15.19 17.60 4.42
C ASP A 176 16.52 17.11 3.79
N GLU A 177 17.07 15.99 4.26
CA GLU A 177 18.35 15.43 3.76
C GLU A 177 18.15 14.34 2.69
N TYR A 178 16.90 14.04 2.32
CA TYR A 178 16.58 12.92 1.45
C TYR A 178 15.27 13.10 0.70
N ASP A 179 15.39 13.13 -0.63
CA ASP A 179 14.23 13.00 -1.51
C ASP A 179 13.96 11.53 -1.81
N ARG A 180 12.73 11.09 -1.56
CA ARG A 180 12.27 9.76 -2.00
C ARG A 180 12.30 9.62 -3.51
N VAL A 181 11.92 10.68 -4.22
CA VAL A 181 11.88 10.76 -5.68
C VAL A 181 12.18 12.18 -6.15
N ALA A 182 12.81 12.30 -7.32
CA ALA A 182 12.96 13.59 -7.99
C ALA A 182 11.61 14.07 -8.59
N THR A 183 11.45 15.38 -8.83
CA THR A 183 10.23 16.01 -9.39
C THR A 183 9.78 15.40 -10.73
N ARG A 184 10.74 14.88 -11.51
CA ARG A 184 10.49 14.17 -12.79
C ARG A 184 10.91 12.70 -12.72
N GLY A 185 10.93 12.14 -11.52
CA GLY A 185 11.32 10.75 -11.25
C GLY A 185 10.13 9.79 -11.31
N ALA A 186 10.33 8.60 -10.75
CA ALA A 186 9.39 7.49 -10.84
C ALA A 186 8.32 7.46 -9.75
N GLY A 187 7.95 8.62 -9.18
CA GLY A 187 7.06 8.69 -8.01
C GLY A 187 5.66 8.08 -8.21
N LYS A 188 5.12 8.16 -9.43
CA LYS A 188 3.82 7.59 -9.81
C LYS A 188 3.85 6.09 -10.03
N ALA A 189 5.02 5.51 -10.27
CA ALA A 189 5.19 4.08 -10.41
C ALA A 189 5.45 3.44 -9.05
N LYS A 190 4.78 2.33 -8.74
CA LYS A 190 5.03 1.57 -7.50
C LYS A 190 6.21 0.61 -7.68
N MET A 191 7.40 1.18 -7.87
CA MET A 191 8.65 0.45 -8.09
C MET A 191 9.56 0.46 -6.86
N GLY A 192 10.41 -0.56 -6.71
CA GLY A 192 11.25 -0.71 -5.50
C GLY A 192 12.35 0.34 -5.37
N GLY A 193 12.81 0.95 -6.47
CA GLY A 193 13.79 2.05 -6.42
C GLY A 193 13.35 3.22 -5.53
N ASN A 194 12.04 3.53 -5.50
CA ASN A 194 11.47 4.57 -4.65
C ASN A 194 11.53 4.23 -3.14
N TYR A 195 11.82 2.97 -2.80
CA TYR A 195 11.82 2.46 -1.42
C TYR A 195 13.20 2.07 -0.91
N ALA A 196 14.17 1.81 -1.79
CA ALA A 196 15.46 1.22 -1.44
C ALA A 196 16.25 2.02 -0.39
N CYS A 197 16.18 3.35 -0.42
CA CYS A 197 16.90 4.21 0.50
C CYS A 197 16.13 4.49 1.81
N ILE A 198 14.82 4.21 1.87
CA ILE A 198 13.96 4.51 3.02
C ILE A 198 14.47 3.88 4.33
N PRO A 199 14.92 2.60 4.39
CA PRO A 199 15.34 1.98 5.64
C PRO A 199 16.45 2.73 6.38
N LYS A 200 17.43 3.29 5.64
CA LYS A 200 18.51 4.10 6.23
C LYS A 200 17.93 5.31 6.96
N TRP A 201 17.10 6.08 6.26
CA TRP A 201 16.54 7.33 6.77
C TRP A 201 15.51 7.10 7.87
N SER A 202 14.68 6.06 7.74
CA SER A 202 13.73 5.67 8.79
C SER A 202 14.45 5.24 10.07
N ARG A 203 15.60 4.54 9.97
CA ARG A 203 16.41 4.20 11.15
C ARG A 203 16.91 5.47 11.86
N LEU A 204 17.48 6.42 11.12
CA LEU A 204 17.98 7.69 11.68
C LEU A 204 16.86 8.50 12.35
N ALA A 205 15.72 8.65 11.69
CA ALA A 205 14.56 9.33 12.27
C ALA A 205 14.06 8.63 13.55
N LYS A 206 14.08 7.29 13.58
CA LYS A 206 13.70 6.49 14.75
C LYS A 206 14.67 6.67 15.91
N GLU A 207 15.97 6.79 15.65
CA GLU A 207 16.98 7.12 16.67
C GLU A 207 16.72 8.50 17.31
N GLU A 208 16.13 9.43 16.55
CA GLU A 208 15.68 10.74 17.04
C GLU A 208 14.24 10.73 17.63
N GLY A 209 13.60 9.57 17.72
CA GLY A 209 12.27 9.41 18.33
C GLY A 209 11.09 9.71 17.40
N PHE A 210 11.30 9.75 16.09
CA PHE A 210 10.26 9.89 15.07
C PHE A 210 9.89 8.54 14.44
N ASN A 211 8.62 8.40 14.06
CA ASN A 211 8.07 7.16 13.50
C ASN A 211 7.92 7.20 11.99
N LEU A 212 7.69 8.40 11.44
CA LEU A 212 7.40 8.63 10.04
C LEU A 212 8.37 9.65 9.46
N LEU A 213 8.60 9.54 8.15
CA LEU A 213 9.28 10.56 7.36
C LEU A 213 8.27 11.19 6.42
N LEU A 214 8.12 12.51 6.48
CA LEU A 214 7.31 13.31 5.56
C LEU A 214 8.21 13.87 4.47
N HIS A 215 7.87 13.61 3.21
CA HIS A 215 8.59 14.13 2.05
C HIS A 215 7.93 15.41 1.56
N LEU A 216 8.78 16.37 1.20
CA LEU A 216 8.37 17.55 0.45
C LEU A 216 8.83 17.43 -1.00
N ASP A 217 8.36 18.32 -1.87
CA ASP A 217 8.77 18.32 -3.27
C ASP A 217 10.29 18.54 -3.41
N SER A 218 10.96 17.65 -4.16
CA SER A 218 12.42 17.71 -4.33
C SER A 218 12.93 19.01 -4.98
N SER A 219 12.08 19.73 -5.72
CA SER A 219 12.47 20.95 -6.43
C SER A 219 12.58 22.19 -5.54
N THR A 220 11.62 22.40 -4.64
CA THR A 220 11.51 23.64 -3.85
C THR A 220 11.50 23.38 -2.36
N GLN A 221 11.25 22.13 -1.92
CA GLN A 221 11.14 21.76 -0.52
C GLN A 221 10.09 22.59 0.22
N THR A 222 8.97 22.91 -0.46
CA THR A 222 7.90 23.76 0.08
C THR A 222 6.52 23.10 0.06
N LYS A 223 6.32 22.02 -0.69
CA LYS A 223 5.02 21.37 -0.87
C LYS A 223 5.03 19.96 -0.31
N ILE A 224 3.97 19.60 0.39
CA ILE A 224 3.79 18.27 0.97
C ILE A 224 3.51 17.25 -0.13
N GLU A 225 4.29 16.17 -0.16
CA GLU A 225 4.06 15.03 -1.03
C GLU A 225 3.36 13.90 -0.26
N GLU A 226 4.13 13.03 0.39
CA GLU A 226 3.63 11.85 1.08
C GLU A 226 4.57 11.45 2.23
N PHE A 227 4.11 10.54 3.09
CA PHE A 227 5.04 9.83 3.96
C PHE A 227 5.73 8.71 3.19
N SER A 228 6.95 8.34 3.61
CA SER A 228 7.78 7.32 2.95
C SER A 228 7.05 6.09 2.38
N THR A 229 6.05 5.57 3.08
CA THR A 229 5.33 4.34 2.68
C THR A 229 3.81 4.49 2.65
N SER A 230 3.31 5.72 2.77
CA SER A 230 1.87 5.99 2.88
C SER A 230 1.55 7.43 2.45
N GLY A 231 0.39 7.64 1.85
CA GLY A 231 -0.03 8.98 1.46
C GLY A 231 -0.31 9.87 2.67
N PHE A 232 -0.19 11.18 2.46
CA PHE A 232 -0.58 12.21 3.43
C PHE A 232 -2.04 12.60 3.22
N VAL A 233 -2.80 12.73 4.31
CA VAL A 233 -4.12 13.37 4.32
C VAL A 233 -4.18 14.37 5.46
N GLY A 234 -4.37 15.65 5.14
CA GLY A 234 -4.58 16.72 6.11
C GLY A 234 -6.07 17.00 6.28
N ILE A 235 -6.49 17.38 7.48
CA ILE A 235 -7.85 17.79 7.80
C ILE A 235 -7.83 19.23 8.25
N ARG A 236 -8.65 20.07 7.61
CA ARG A 236 -9.01 21.38 8.13
C ARG A 236 -10.44 21.31 8.66
N ASP A 237 -10.59 21.58 9.96
CA ASP A 237 -11.90 21.72 10.61
C ASP A 237 -12.12 23.21 10.92
N ASP A 238 -13.02 23.83 10.16
CA ASP A 238 -13.36 25.24 10.30
C ASP A 238 -14.45 25.47 11.38
N GLY A 239 -14.85 24.41 12.10
CA GLY A 239 -15.93 24.44 13.08
C GLY A 239 -17.33 24.37 12.44
N GLY A 240 -18.35 24.22 13.29
CA GLY A 240 -19.75 24.18 12.84
C GLY A 240 -20.09 23.00 11.92
N GLY A 241 -19.26 21.96 11.88
CA GLY A 241 -19.41 20.80 10.99
C GLY A 241 -18.75 20.95 9.61
N SER A 242 -18.07 22.07 9.34
CA SER A 242 -17.34 22.32 8.08
C SER A 242 -15.97 21.65 8.11
N VAL A 243 -15.87 20.47 7.52
CA VAL A 243 -14.63 19.70 7.42
C VAL A 243 -14.15 19.64 5.97
N THR A 244 -12.87 19.90 5.76
CA THR A 244 -12.18 19.75 4.47
C THR A 244 -11.03 18.76 4.59
N ALA A 245 -11.05 17.70 3.77
CA ALA A 245 -9.92 16.79 3.58
C ALA A 245 -9.01 17.30 2.46
N LEU A 246 -7.73 17.50 2.78
CA LEU A 246 -6.68 17.94 1.88
C LEU A 246 -5.83 16.73 1.45
N VAL A 247 -5.71 16.54 0.14
CA VAL A 247 -4.95 15.45 -0.48
C VAL A 247 -4.00 16.04 -1.51
N SER A 248 -2.72 15.68 -1.44
CA SER A 248 -1.73 16.10 -2.44
C SER A 248 -2.05 15.47 -3.80
N ASP A 249 -2.00 16.27 -4.86
CA ASP A 249 -2.16 15.84 -6.26
C ASP A 249 -0.83 15.82 -7.04
N SER A 250 0.30 15.93 -6.34
CA SER A 250 1.62 16.00 -6.97
C SER A 250 1.88 14.84 -7.94
N GLU A 251 2.58 15.14 -9.03
CA GLU A 251 3.02 14.17 -10.05
C GLU A 251 4.08 13.18 -9.54
N THR A 252 4.58 13.38 -8.33
CA THR A 252 5.54 12.50 -7.63
C THR A 252 4.89 11.64 -6.55
N VAL A 253 3.66 11.96 -6.16
CA VAL A 253 2.91 11.21 -5.15
C VAL A 253 2.28 9.98 -5.79
N LEU A 254 2.42 8.85 -5.12
CA LEU A 254 1.82 7.62 -5.59
C LEU A 254 0.30 7.70 -5.42
N ASP A 255 -0.46 7.28 -6.45
CA ASP A 255 -1.92 7.24 -6.40
C ASP A 255 -2.40 6.20 -5.37
N SER A 256 -2.46 6.59 -4.09
CA SER A 256 -2.79 5.70 -2.99
C SER A 256 -4.28 5.35 -3.00
N ILE A 257 -4.58 4.06 -3.15
CA ILE A 257 -5.96 3.54 -3.10
C ILE A 257 -6.60 3.76 -1.72
N THR A 258 -5.80 3.79 -0.65
CA THR A 258 -6.29 4.11 0.70
C THR A 258 -6.68 5.59 0.80
N VAL A 259 -5.84 6.50 0.31
CA VAL A 259 -6.16 7.94 0.27
C VAL A 259 -7.38 8.21 -0.60
N ASP A 260 -7.47 7.54 -1.75
CA ASP A 260 -8.63 7.64 -2.64
C ASP A 260 -9.92 7.18 -1.94
N SER A 261 -9.86 6.04 -1.25
CA SER A 261 -10.99 5.54 -0.46
C SER A 261 -11.41 6.52 0.64
N MET A 262 -10.43 7.16 1.31
CA MET A 262 -10.70 8.21 2.29
C MET A 262 -11.38 9.42 1.67
N ALA A 263 -10.94 9.89 0.50
CA ALA A 263 -11.57 11.01 -0.20
C ALA A 263 -13.05 10.71 -0.56
N VAL A 264 -13.33 9.49 -1.04
CA VAL A 264 -14.71 9.05 -1.33
C VAL A 264 -15.54 9.00 -0.04
N LEU A 265 -15.00 8.45 1.05
CA LEU A 265 -15.68 8.41 2.36
C LEU A 265 -15.95 9.81 2.91
N ALA A 266 -14.96 10.71 2.85
CA ALA A 266 -15.11 12.11 3.27
C ALA A 266 -16.27 12.79 2.54
N THR A 267 -16.34 12.62 1.22
CA THR A 267 -17.45 13.13 0.41
C THR A 267 -18.79 12.53 0.85
N SER A 268 -18.84 11.23 1.14
CA SER A 268 -20.05 10.55 1.63
C SER A 268 -20.52 11.03 3.01
N PHE A 269 -19.63 11.63 3.81
CA PHE A 269 -19.95 12.26 5.09
C PHE A 269 -20.39 13.72 4.96
N GLY A 270 -20.44 14.26 3.74
CA GLY A 270 -20.72 15.66 3.47
C GLY A 270 -19.52 16.58 3.66
N TRP A 271 -18.29 16.03 3.78
CA TRP A 271 -17.08 16.83 3.89
C TRP A 271 -16.59 17.28 2.52
N ARG A 272 -15.93 18.43 2.46
CA ARG A 272 -15.25 18.89 1.25
C ARG A 272 -13.96 18.09 1.06
N VAL A 273 -13.62 17.79 -0.19
CA VAL A 273 -12.31 17.22 -0.56
C VAL A 273 -11.61 18.18 -1.50
N GLU A 274 -10.38 18.56 -1.17
CA GLU A 274 -9.50 19.33 -2.06
C GLU A 274 -8.31 18.45 -2.46
N ARG A 275 -8.21 18.12 -3.75
CA ARG A 275 -7.03 17.49 -4.34
C ARG A 275 -6.22 18.58 -5.04
N ARG A 276 -5.08 18.94 -4.46
CA ARG A 276 -4.21 20.04 -4.92
C ARG A 276 -2.83 19.95 -4.26
N SER A 277 -1.90 20.73 -4.78
CA SER A 277 -0.65 21.01 -4.10
C SER A 277 -0.93 21.65 -2.73
N ILE A 278 -0.29 21.12 -1.68
CA ILE A 278 -0.42 21.60 -0.30
C ILE A 278 0.92 22.19 0.11
N ASN A 279 0.96 23.50 0.39
CA ASN A 279 2.20 24.10 0.90
C ASN A 279 2.42 23.65 2.33
N PHE A 280 3.68 23.42 2.70
CA PHE A 280 4.08 23.02 4.05
C PHE A 280 3.59 24.02 5.12
N ALA A 281 3.60 25.32 4.80
CA ALA A 281 3.09 26.37 5.68
C ALA A 281 1.58 26.23 6.02
N GLU A 282 0.80 25.53 5.19
CA GLU A 282 -0.63 25.28 5.44
C GLU A 282 -0.86 24.30 6.60
N LEU A 283 0.18 23.62 7.11
CA LEU A 283 0.08 22.80 8.33
C LEU A 283 -0.46 23.58 9.53
N THR A 284 -0.28 24.90 9.58
CA THR A 284 -0.88 25.79 10.59
C THR A 284 -2.41 25.78 10.59
N THR A 285 -3.03 25.39 9.47
CA THR A 285 -4.50 25.34 9.31
C THR A 285 -5.06 23.92 9.49
N ILE A 286 -4.19 22.92 9.62
CA ILE A 286 -4.57 21.52 9.72
C ILE A 286 -4.77 21.14 11.19
N THR A 287 -5.94 20.57 11.50
CA THR A 287 -6.32 20.15 12.85
C THR A 287 -5.94 18.69 13.12
N GLU A 288 -6.11 17.81 12.13
CA GLU A 288 -5.70 16.39 12.18
C GLU A 288 -4.89 16.04 10.92
N ALA A 289 -3.87 15.18 11.04
CA ALA A 289 -3.21 14.58 9.87
C ALA A 289 -3.10 13.07 9.98
N MET A 290 -3.13 12.41 8.83
CA MET A 290 -3.17 10.97 8.71
C MET A 290 -2.14 10.47 7.69
N ALA A 291 -1.51 9.36 8.03
CA ALA A 291 -0.69 8.56 7.12
C ALA A 291 -1.53 7.35 6.64
N ALA A 292 -1.80 7.28 5.34
CA ALA A 292 -2.75 6.33 4.76
C ALA A 292 -2.13 5.42 3.71
N GLY A 293 -2.15 4.09 3.95
CA GLY A 293 -1.64 3.10 2.99
C GLY A 293 -2.04 1.67 3.34
N THR A 294 -1.96 0.75 2.37
CA THR A 294 -2.51 -0.61 2.54
C THR A 294 -1.95 -1.34 3.75
N ALA A 295 -0.62 -1.38 3.92
CA ALA A 295 0.02 -2.12 5.02
C ALA A 295 -0.38 -1.56 6.39
N SER A 296 -0.24 -0.24 6.55
CA SER A 296 -0.47 0.48 7.81
C SER A 296 -1.94 0.75 8.13
N GLY A 297 -2.82 0.72 7.13
CA GLY A 297 -4.18 1.26 7.25
C GLY A 297 -4.17 2.78 7.26
N VAL A 298 -4.94 3.39 8.16
CA VAL A 298 -4.94 4.83 8.41
C VAL A 298 -4.36 5.03 9.81
N LEU A 299 -3.26 5.77 9.89
CA LEU A 299 -2.56 6.07 11.13
C LEU A 299 -2.67 7.56 11.44
N SER A 300 -2.93 7.90 12.69
CA SER A 300 -2.98 9.29 13.13
C SER A 300 -1.58 9.85 13.42
N VAL A 301 -1.32 11.07 12.98
CA VAL A 301 -0.08 11.79 13.22
C VAL A 301 -0.31 12.82 14.33
N SER A 302 0.52 12.78 15.38
CA SER A 302 0.43 13.74 16.51
C SER A 302 1.32 14.95 16.34
N ASN A 303 2.39 14.82 15.57
CA ASN A 303 3.39 15.86 15.43
C ASN A 303 4.08 15.77 14.08
N ILE A 304 4.31 16.91 13.46
CA ILE A 304 5.21 17.07 12.31
C ILE A 304 6.30 18.07 12.71
N TYR A 305 7.55 17.68 12.56
CA TYR A 305 8.71 18.51 12.89
C TYR A 305 9.64 18.65 11.70
N ARG A 306 10.10 19.88 11.43
CA ARG A 306 11.11 20.18 10.41
C ARG A 306 12.37 20.70 11.09
N LYS A 307 13.43 19.89 11.07
CA LYS A 307 14.68 20.16 11.78
C LYS A 307 15.43 21.36 11.22
N SER A 308 15.41 21.55 9.89
CA SER A 308 16.12 22.64 9.22
C SER A 308 15.60 24.02 9.58
N THR A 309 14.29 24.16 9.86
CA THR A 309 13.64 25.44 10.20
C THR A 309 13.27 25.55 11.67
N GLY A 310 13.29 24.44 12.42
CA GLY A 310 12.81 24.37 13.80
C GLY A 310 11.28 24.42 13.93
N GLU A 311 10.54 24.40 12.82
CA GLU A 311 9.08 24.44 12.81
C GLU A 311 8.50 23.13 13.35
N ARG A 312 7.49 23.27 14.21
CA ARG A 312 6.79 22.16 14.84
C ARG A 312 5.29 22.39 14.80
N PHE A 313 4.57 21.38 14.35
CA PHE A 313 3.10 21.37 14.27
C PHE A 313 2.58 20.24 15.14
N ASP A 314 1.92 20.59 16.24
CA ASP A 314 1.23 19.62 17.09
C ASP A 314 -0.23 19.48 16.59
N LEU A 315 -0.65 18.24 16.37
CA LEU A 315 -1.91 17.89 15.72
C LEU A 315 -2.77 17.05 16.66
N ALA A 316 -4.10 17.14 16.50
CA ALA A 316 -5.02 16.34 17.28
C ALA A 316 -4.96 14.86 16.85
N SER A 317 -4.10 14.08 17.50
CA SER A 317 -3.96 12.65 17.20
C SER A 317 -5.12 11.84 17.77
N GLY A 318 -5.71 10.98 16.94
CA GLY A 318 -6.82 10.14 17.33
C GLY A 318 -8.15 10.89 17.47
N GLY A 319 -8.26 12.07 16.85
CA GLY A 319 -9.43 12.93 16.93
C GLY A 319 -10.70 12.31 16.30
N PRO A 320 -11.85 12.97 16.46
CA PRO A 320 -13.15 12.45 16.02
C PRO A 320 -13.23 12.26 14.50
N ILE A 321 -12.53 13.07 13.70
CA ILE A 321 -12.54 12.96 12.23
C ILE A 321 -11.78 11.70 11.81
N TYR A 322 -10.57 11.51 12.33
CA TYR A 322 -9.81 10.28 12.19
C TYR A 322 -10.61 9.04 12.64
N ALA A 323 -11.22 9.08 13.82
CA ALA A 323 -11.97 7.95 14.36
C ALA A 323 -13.13 7.55 13.43
N LYS A 324 -13.88 8.54 12.90
CA LYS A 324 -14.99 8.32 11.98
C LYS A 324 -14.53 7.71 10.65
N ILE A 325 -13.54 8.32 9.99
CA ILE A 325 -13.13 7.89 8.65
C ILE A 325 -12.34 6.57 8.67
N SER A 326 -11.45 6.38 9.64
CA SER A 326 -10.70 5.13 9.79
C SER A 326 -11.58 3.97 10.27
N GLY A 327 -12.60 4.28 11.08
CA GLY A 327 -13.65 3.35 11.49
C GLY A 327 -14.43 2.82 10.29
N ALA A 328 -15.01 3.73 9.50
CA ALA A 328 -15.81 3.37 8.32
C ALA A 328 -15.02 2.56 7.28
N LEU A 329 -13.80 2.98 6.95
CA LEU A 329 -12.95 2.23 6.01
C LEU A 329 -12.69 0.80 6.49
N ARG A 330 -12.37 0.64 7.78
CA ARG A 330 -12.14 -0.67 8.39
C ARG A 330 -13.41 -1.49 8.46
N GLY A 331 -14.55 -0.86 8.76
CA GLY A 331 -15.87 -1.46 8.79
C GLY A 331 -16.21 -2.12 7.45
N ILE A 332 -16.01 -1.39 6.35
CA ILE A 332 -16.22 -1.88 4.99
C ILE A 332 -15.27 -3.04 4.66
N GLN A 333 -13.97 -2.88 4.95
CA GLN A 333 -12.95 -3.90 4.69
C GLN A 333 -13.26 -5.23 5.39
N ARG A 334 -13.73 -5.17 6.64
CA ARG A 334 -14.00 -6.36 7.47
C ARG A 334 -15.44 -6.84 7.41
N GLY A 335 -16.31 -6.20 6.63
CA GLY A 335 -17.72 -6.56 6.51
C GLY A 335 -18.57 -6.23 7.75
N ALA A 336 -18.09 -5.37 8.65
CA ALA A 336 -18.89 -4.85 9.77
C ALA A 336 -19.80 -3.69 9.33
N GLU A 337 -19.46 -3.02 8.23
CA GLU A 337 -20.29 -2.02 7.58
C GLU A 337 -20.59 -2.44 6.13
N GLN A 338 -21.73 -1.98 5.62
CA GLN A 338 -22.14 -2.24 4.25
C GLN A 338 -21.18 -1.58 3.26
N ASP A 339 -20.68 -2.35 2.31
CA ASP A 339 -19.90 -1.83 1.18
C ASP A 339 -20.82 -1.20 0.13
N ARG A 340 -21.16 0.08 0.32
CA ARG A 340 -22.01 0.85 -0.61
C ARG A 340 -21.29 1.25 -1.90
N PHE A 341 -19.97 1.06 -1.96
CA PHE A 341 -19.14 1.49 -3.09
C PHE A 341 -18.72 0.35 -4.01
N GLY A 342 -19.04 -0.90 -3.66
CA GLY A 342 -18.63 -2.09 -4.42
C GLY A 342 -17.12 -2.30 -4.41
N TRP A 343 -16.45 -1.91 -3.33
CA TRP A 343 -15.01 -1.99 -3.18
C TRP A 343 -14.49 -3.40 -2.88
N CYS A 344 -15.28 -4.23 -2.21
CA CYS A 344 -14.86 -5.53 -1.74
C CYS A 344 -15.27 -6.63 -2.72
N ARG A 345 -14.28 -7.32 -3.27
CA ARG A 345 -14.47 -8.49 -4.13
C ARG A 345 -14.40 -9.76 -3.28
N VAL A 346 -15.46 -10.55 -3.25
CA VAL A 346 -15.46 -11.87 -2.60
C VAL A 346 -14.62 -12.85 -3.43
N VAL A 347 -13.78 -13.62 -2.76
CA VAL A 347 -12.97 -14.69 -3.38
C VAL A 347 -13.80 -15.96 -3.41
N GLU A 348 -14.12 -16.46 -4.60
CA GLU A 348 -14.78 -17.75 -4.73
C GLU A 348 -13.80 -18.88 -4.37
N MET A 349 -14.28 -19.88 -3.62
CA MET A 349 -13.47 -21.02 -3.14
C MET A 349 -13.65 -22.30 -3.97
N ASN A 350 -14.19 -22.18 -5.18
CA ASN A 350 -14.45 -23.28 -6.12
C ASN A 350 -13.22 -23.65 -6.95
#